data_AF-V2XI12-F1
#
_entry.id   AF-V2XI12-F1
#
_cell.length_a   1.000
_cell.length_b   1.000
_cell.length_c   1.000
_cell.angle_alpha   90.00
_cell.angle_beta   90.00
_cell.angle_gamma   90.00
#
_symmetry.space_group_name_H-M   'P 1'
#
loop_
_entity.id
_entity.type
_entity.pdbx_description
1 polymer ?
#
loop_
_entity_poly.entity_id
_entity_poly.type
_entity_poly.pdbx_seq_one_letter_code
_entity_poly.pdbx_strand_id
1 'polypeptide(L)'
;MRFTTIIAAATVIATTALAAPSDLASTMSKSNHYGAPIPPWQPGCKPGWYYGDHPDLVVIVGLPWLKDGLICGLLELLPLCLHCPKPPHHPPPSDGWKQTFGDYDGAIQADDYLTFGLVDTVDDCKTMCLDVEECTFFNTYHDVNGKNGSPQLTCALFSKCHTEADAINKGGQSQPDGSINFIADSAGYCKV
;
A
#
# COMPACT_ATOMS: atom_id res chain seq x y z
N MET A 1 3.36 24.38 -59.88
CA MET A 1 3.45 23.22 -58.96
C MET A 1 3.10 23.71 -57.57
N ARG A 2 1.92 23.35 -57.05
CA ARG A 2 1.49 23.64 -55.67
C ARG A 2 1.74 22.37 -54.87
N PHE A 3 2.65 22.42 -53.90
CA PHE A 3 2.90 21.31 -52.98
C PHE A 3 2.15 21.58 -51.68
N THR A 4 1.13 20.77 -51.43
CA THR A 4 0.34 20.78 -50.20
C THR A 4 1.08 19.92 -49.17
N THR A 5 1.60 20.53 -48.11
CA THR A 5 2.24 19.80 -47.01
C THR A 5 1.15 19.33 -46.04
N ILE A 6 0.86 18.02 -46.04
CA ILE A 6 -0.03 17.40 -45.05
C ILE A 6 0.84 17.07 -43.83
N ILE A 7 0.64 17.79 -42.73
CA ILE A 7 1.23 17.45 -41.44
C ILE A 7 0.37 16.32 -40.86
N ALA A 8 0.90 15.10 -40.88
CA ALA A 8 0.31 13.98 -40.15
C ALA A 8 0.58 14.20 -38.65
N ALA A 9 -0.45 14.61 -37.90
CA ALA A 9 -0.42 14.58 -36.45
C ALA A 9 -0.47 13.12 -36.01
N ALA A 10 0.67 12.58 -35.55
CA ALA A 10 0.71 11.29 -34.88
C ALA A 10 0.03 11.44 -33.51
N THR A 11 -1.21 10.96 -33.41
CA THR A 11 -1.88 10.75 -32.13
C THR A 11 -1.12 9.64 -31.38
N VAL A 12 -0.40 10.04 -30.32
CA VAL A 12 0.12 9.09 -29.34
C VAL A 12 -1.08 8.57 -28.56
N ILE A 13 -1.61 7.42 -28.98
CA ILE A 13 -2.55 6.66 -28.16
C ILE A 13 -1.71 6.08 -27.03
N ALA A 14 -1.85 6.64 -25.82
CA ALA A 14 -1.32 6.01 -24.62
C ALA A 14 -2.03 4.67 -24.45
N THR A 15 -1.41 3.60 -24.94
CA THR A 15 -1.80 2.24 -24.59
C THR A 15 -1.50 2.06 -23.10
N THR A 16 -2.51 2.20 -22.25
CA THR A 16 -2.46 1.62 -20.91
C THR A 16 -2.29 0.12 -21.12
N ALA A 17 -1.05 -0.36 -21.05
CA ALA A 17 -0.80 -1.78 -21.04
C ALA A 17 -1.54 -2.33 -19.82
N LEU A 18 -2.64 -3.04 -20.05
CA LEU A 18 -3.18 -3.96 -19.05
C LEU A 18 -1.99 -4.85 -18.68
N ALA A 19 -1.50 -4.75 -17.45
CA ALA A 19 -0.47 -5.64 -16.95
C ALA A 19 -0.93 -7.07 -17.28
N ALA A 20 -0.06 -7.86 -17.91
CA ALA A 20 -0.43 -9.24 -18.21
C ALA A 20 -0.83 -9.91 -16.88
N PRO A 21 -1.84 -10.80 -16.85
CA PRO A 21 -2.25 -11.46 -15.61
C PRO A 21 -1.10 -12.15 -14.86
N SER A 22 -0.06 -12.60 -15.59
CA SER A 22 1.19 -13.13 -15.03
C SER A 22 2.01 -12.09 -14.27
N ASP A 23 2.07 -10.85 -14.77
CA ASP A 23 2.81 -9.75 -14.16
C ASP A 23 2.12 -9.32 -12.87
N LEU A 24 0.79 -9.22 -12.90
CA LEU A 24 -0.02 -8.95 -11.72
C LEU A 24 0.15 -10.04 -10.66
N ALA A 25 0.09 -11.32 -11.07
CA ALA A 25 0.30 -12.45 -10.17
C ALA A 25 1.68 -12.43 -9.49
N SER A 26 2.73 -12.21 -10.28
CA SER A 26 4.09 -12.13 -9.74
C SER A 26 4.26 -10.95 -8.78
N THR A 27 3.69 -9.79 -9.12
CA THR A 27 3.77 -8.58 -8.32
C THR A 27 3.04 -8.76 -7.00
N MET A 28 1.82 -9.31 -7.03
CA MET A 28 0.95 -9.52 -5.86
C MET A 28 1.17 -10.86 -5.16
N SER A 29 2.33 -11.51 -5.36
CA SER A 29 2.66 -12.76 -4.68
C SER A 29 3.24 -12.51 -3.28
N LYS A 30 3.06 -13.49 -2.37
CA LYS A 30 3.69 -13.48 -1.04
C LYS A 30 5.21 -13.34 -1.13
N SER A 31 5.85 -14.02 -2.10
CA SER A 31 7.30 -13.95 -2.32
C SER A 31 7.81 -12.55 -2.72
N ASN A 32 6.94 -11.71 -3.27
CA ASN A 32 7.26 -10.34 -3.62
C ASN A 32 6.69 -9.33 -2.61
N HIS A 33 6.37 -9.78 -1.39
CA HIS A 33 5.75 -8.96 -0.34
C HIS A 33 4.55 -8.16 -0.88
N TYR A 34 3.75 -8.80 -1.73
CA TYR A 34 2.57 -8.22 -2.36
C TYR A 34 2.84 -6.87 -3.06
N GLY A 35 4.02 -6.74 -3.69
CA GLY A 35 4.43 -5.56 -4.43
C GLY A 35 5.36 -4.61 -3.67
N ALA A 36 5.66 -4.90 -2.39
CA ALA A 36 6.48 -4.06 -1.53
C ALA A 36 7.69 -4.83 -0.92
N PRO A 37 8.64 -5.33 -1.73
CA PRO A 37 9.77 -6.15 -1.23
C PRO A 37 10.78 -5.38 -0.37
N ILE A 38 10.82 -4.04 -0.48
CA ILE A 38 11.68 -3.19 0.33
C ILE A 38 10.80 -2.57 1.43
N PRO A 39 11.08 -2.81 2.72
CA PRO A 39 10.24 -2.32 3.81
C PRO A 39 10.29 -0.79 3.93
N PRO A 40 9.29 -0.16 4.56
CA PRO A 40 9.08 1.29 4.45
C PRO A 40 10.12 2.16 5.19
N TRP A 41 10.97 1.58 6.04
CA TRP A 41 12.11 2.28 6.65
C TRP A 41 13.39 2.23 5.81
N GLN A 42 13.39 1.53 4.68
CA GLN A 42 14.57 1.41 3.81
C GLN A 42 14.52 2.37 2.61
N PRO A 43 15.67 2.88 2.17
CA PRO A 43 15.73 3.70 0.95
C PRO A 43 15.21 2.95 -0.28
N GLY A 44 14.42 3.66 -1.11
CA GLY A 44 13.86 3.10 -2.35
C GLY A 44 12.61 2.25 -2.16
N CYS A 45 12.06 2.18 -0.94
CA CYS A 45 10.78 1.53 -0.68
C CYS A 45 9.64 2.17 -1.48
N LYS A 46 8.67 1.36 -1.88
CA LYS A 46 7.43 1.81 -2.52
C LYS A 46 6.26 0.97 -1.99
N PRO A 47 5.08 1.59 -1.77
CA PRO A 47 3.89 0.84 -1.43
C PRO A 47 3.58 -0.19 -2.51
N GLY A 48 3.03 -1.35 -2.14
CA GLY A 48 2.67 -2.40 -3.08
C GLY A 48 1.30 -2.18 -3.71
N TRP A 49 0.39 -1.56 -2.97
CA TRP A 49 -1.02 -1.48 -3.30
C TRP A 49 -1.69 -0.27 -2.63
N TYR A 50 -2.89 0.07 -3.11
CA TYR A 50 -3.77 1.02 -2.45
C TYR A 50 -5.16 0.41 -2.23
N TYR A 51 -5.68 0.54 -1.02
CA TYR A 51 -7.04 0.12 -0.65
C TYR A 51 -7.75 1.26 0.07
N GLY A 52 -8.54 2.02 -0.69
CA GLY A 52 -9.28 3.20 -0.26
C GLY A 52 -10.22 3.69 -1.36
N ASP A 53 -10.98 4.73 -1.10
CA ASP A 53 -12.08 5.26 -1.92
C ASP A 53 -11.68 6.44 -2.81
N HIS A 54 -10.40 6.82 -2.83
CA HIS A 54 -9.84 7.94 -3.60
C HIS A 54 -8.92 7.47 -4.76
N PRO A 55 -9.49 6.90 -5.85
CA PRO A 55 -8.71 6.37 -6.97
C PRO A 55 -7.93 7.44 -7.75
N ASP A 56 -8.35 8.70 -7.68
CA ASP A 56 -7.70 9.85 -8.30
C ASP A 56 -6.29 10.11 -7.73
N LEU A 57 -6.06 9.76 -6.46
CA LEU A 57 -4.73 9.82 -5.83
C LEU A 57 -3.81 8.68 -6.30
N VAL A 58 -4.38 7.59 -6.81
CA VAL A 58 -3.67 6.35 -7.19
C VAL A 58 -3.02 6.47 -8.56
N VAL A 59 -3.65 7.19 -9.48
CA VAL A 59 -3.13 7.41 -10.84
C VAL A 59 -1.76 8.10 -10.80
N ILE A 60 -1.49 8.90 -9.77
CA ILE A 60 -0.23 9.63 -9.60
C ILE A 60 0.90 8.72 -9.10
N VAL A 61 0.59 7.72 -8.27
CA VAL A 61 1.59 6.80 -7.67
C VAL A 61 1.73 5.46 -8.39
N GLY A 62 0.82 5.13 -9.31
CA GLY A 62 0.92 3.92 -10.14
C GLY A 62 0.73 2.60 -9.37
N LEU A 63 -0.07 2.63 -8.30
CA LEU A 63 -0.35 1.45 -7.47
C LEU A 63 -1.57 0.69 -8.00
N PRO A 64 -1.64 -0.64 -7.84
CA PRO A 64 -2.88 -1.38 -8.06
C PRO A 64 -3.94 -0.94 -7.03
N TRP A 65 -5.10 -0.51 -7.51
CA TRP A 65 -6.23 -0.14 -6.69
C TRP A 65 -7.08 -1.37 -6.36
N LEU A 66 -7.07 -1.79 -5.09
CA LEU A 66 -7.71 -3.03 -4.65
C LEU A 66 -9.21 -2.88 -4.34
N LYS A 67 -9.83 -1.74 -4.67
CA LYS A 67 -11.30 -1.62 -4.78
C LYS A 67 -11.78 -1.56 -6.24
N ASP A 68 -10.85 -1.62 -7.21
CA ASP A 68 -11.21 -1.69 -8.63
C ASP A 68 -11.76 -3.07 -9.00
N GLY A 69 -12.95 -3.11 -9.58
CA GLY A 69 -13.62 -4.37 -9.93
C GLY A 69 -12.87 -5.23 -10.95
N LEU A 70 -12.08 -4.63 -11.85
CA LEU A 70 -11.30 -5.36 -12.84
C LEU A 70 -10.05 -5.97 -12.19
N ILE A 71 -9.28 -5.18 -11.45
CA ILE A 71 -8.11 -5.67 -10.71
C ILE A 71 -8.52 -6.77 -9.73
N CYS A 72 -9.61 -6.57 -8.98
CA CYS A 72 -10.10 -7.57 -8.05
C CYS A 72 -10.58 -8.84 -8.73
N GLY A 73 -11.35 -8.73 -9.82
CA GLY A 73 -11.76 -9.90 -10.59
C GLY A 73 -10.59 -10.70 -11.14
N LEU A 74 -9.49 -10.03 -11.52
CA LEU A 74 -8.27 -10.70 -11.97
C LEU A 74 -7.55 -11.40 -10.80
N LEU A 75 -7.40 -10.74 -9.66
CA LEU A 75 -6.74 -11.32 -8.47
C LEU A 75 -7.48 -12.53 -7.91
N GLU A 76 -8.82 -12.53 -7.95
CA GLU A 76 -9.64 -13.69 -7.53
C GLU A 76 -9.43 -14.93 -8.41
N LEU A 77 -8.95 -14.77 -9.65
CA LEU A 77 -8.66 -15.88 -10.57
C LEU A 77 -7.23 -16.41 -10.45
N LEU A 78 -6.37 -15.74 -9.68
CA LEU A 78 -4.95 -16.04 -9.56
C LEU A 78 -4.68 -16.72 -8.20
N PRO A 79 -4.61 -18.06 -8.14
CA PRO A 79 -4.31 -18.75 -6.88
C PRO A 79 -2.91 -18.32 -6.38
N LEU A 80 -2.77 -18.14 -5.07
CA LEU A 80 -1.53 -17.77 -4.36
C LEU A 80 -1.14 -16.28 -4.39
N CYS A 81 -2.02 -15.40 -4.87
CA CYS A 81 -1.81 -13.95 -4.84
C CYS A 81 -2.62 -13.28 -3.71
N LEU A 82 -2.36 -12.00 -3.46
CA LEU A 82 -3.23 -11.16 -2.64
C LEU A 82 -4.66 -11.23 -3.17
N HIS A 83 -5.63 -11.60 -2.33
CA HIS A 83 -7.03 -11.45 -2.71
C HIS A 83 -7.46 -10.01 -2.46
N CYS A 84 -8.48 -9.55 -3.18
CA CYS A 84 -9.03 -8.26 -2.82
C CYS A 84 -9.74 -8.36 -1.47
N PRO A 85 -9.38 -7.49 -0.50
CA PRO A 85 -10.03 -7.53 0.79
C PRO A 85 -11.52 -7.26 0.64
N LYS A 86 -12.33 -8.04 1.35
CA LYS A 86 -13.78 -7.83 1.45
C LYS A 86 -14.10 -7.44 2.89
N PRO A 87 -14.82 -6.32 3.11
CA PRO A 87 -15.31 -5.99 4.44
C PRO A 87 -16.11 -7.17 5.00
N PRO A 88 -15.97 -7.53 6.28
CA PRO A 88 -16.75 -8.61 6.87
C PRO A 88 -18.25 -8.30 6.77
N HIS A 89 -19.03 -9.26 6.27
CA HIS A 89 -20.49 -9.09 6.07
C HIS A 89 -21.27 -8.88 7.39
N HIS A 90 -20.66 -9.17 8.54
CA HIS A 90 -21.20 -8.85 9.86
C HIS A 90 -20.06 -8.41 10.78
N PRO A 91 -20.13 -7.21 11.39
CA PRO A 91 -19.13 -6.80 12.37
C PRO A 91 -19.24 -7.70 13.60
N PRO A 92 -18.14 -8.35 14.03
CA PRO A 92 -18.15 -9.15 15.25
C PRO A 92 -18.40 -8.27 16.50
N PRO A 93 -18.87 -8.85 17.63
CA PRO A 93 -19.17 -8.09 18.86
C PRO A 93 -17.96 -7.37 19.46
N SER A 94 -16.76 -7.92 19.25
CA SER A 94 -15.48 -7.24 19.40
C SER A 94 -14.84 -7.25 18.02
N ASP A 95 -14.17 -6.16 17.69
CA ASP A 95 -13.62 -5.95 16.36
C ASP A 95 -12.36 -6.82 16.09
N GLY A 96 -11.87 -7.54 17.11
CA GLY A 96 -10.78 -8.53 17.03
C GLY A 96 -9.38 -7.94 17.16
N TRP A 97 -9.26 -6.67 17.55
CA TRP A 97 -7.97 -5.96 17.61
C TRP A 97 -7.77 -5.23 18.94
N LYS A 98 -6.51 -5.15 19.36
CA LYS A 98 -6.06 -4.35 20.48
C LYS A 98 -5.04 -3.34 19.98
N GLN A 99 -5.33 -2.06 20.14
CA GLN A 99 -4.33 -1.02 19.94
C GLN A 99 -3.20 -1.18 20.98
N THR A 100 -1.95 -1.26 20.52
CA THR A 100 -0.76 -1.43 21.36
C THR A 100 -0.04 -0.12 21.62
N PHE A 101 -0.16 0.87 20.72
CA PHE A 101 0.27 2.26 20.89
C PHE A 101 -0.49 3.19 19.91
N GLY A 102 -0.38 4.52 20.11
CA GLY A 102 -1.01 5.54 19.27
C GLY A 102 -0.36 6.92 19.45
N ASP A 103 -0.65 7.84 18.53
CA ASP A 103 -0.15 9.21 18.50
C ASP A 103 1.38 9.32 18.65
N TYR A 104 2.09 8.39 18.01
CA TYR A 104 3.55 8.29 18.11
C TYR A 104 4.25 8.87 16.87
N ASP A 105 5.48 9.37 17.06
CA ASP A 105 6.32 9.95 16.01
C ASP A 105 7.29 8.92 15.39
N GLY A 106 7.05 7.62 15.59
CA GLY A 106 7.81 6.54 14.99
C GLY A 106 6.94 5.40 14.49
N ALA A 107 7.35 4.76 13.40
CA ALA A 107 6.74 3.59 12.81
C ALA A 107 7.51 2.32 13.19
N ILE A 108 6.84 1.17 13.13
CA ILE A 108 7.45 -0.12 13.39
C ILE A 108 8.56 -0.41 12.39
N GLN A 109 9.69 -0.87 12.90
CA GLN A 109 10.78 -1.46 12.14
C GLN A 109 11.09 -2.83 12.74
N ALA A 110 10.78 -3.90 12.01
CA ALA A 110 10.93 -5.27 12.50
C ALA A 110 11.17 -6.27 11.35
N ASP A 111 11.79 -7.40 11.67
CA ASP A 111 12.22 -8.41 10.70
C ASP A 111 11.08 -9.30 10.18
N ASP A 112 9.93 -9.29 10.83
CA ASP A 112 8.75 -10.10 10.52
C ASP A 112 7.73 -9.36 9.65
N TYR A 113 8.22 -8.35 8.92
CA TYR A 113 7.51 -7.56 7.92
C TYR A 113 6.95 -8.42 6.78
N LEU A 114 5.71 -8.14 6.41
CA LEU A 114 4.98 -8.84 5.36
C LEU A 114 4.81 -7.99 4.11
N THR A 115 4.29 -6.77 4.23
CA THR A 115 4.05 -5.84 3.12
C THR A 115 3.69 -4.46 3.65
N PHE A 116 3.64 -3.44 2.78
CA PHE A 116 2.93 -2.21 3.08
C PHE A 116 2.20 -1.66 1.85
N GLY A 117 1.13 -0.93 2.14
CA GLY A 117 0.33 -0.22 1.15
C GLY A 117 -0.15 1.12 1.67
N LEU A 118 -1.02 1.75 0.89
CA LEU A 118 -1.69 2.99 1.26
C LEU A 118 -3.18 2.73 1.49
N VAL A 119 -3.76 3.39 2.47
CA VAL A 119 -5.18 3.29 2.83
C VAL A 119 -5.72 4.64 3.28
N ASP A 120 -7.03 4.80 3.24
CA ASP A 120 -7.69 6.02 3.72
C ASP A 120 -7.89 5.99 5.24
N THR A 121 -8.12 4.80 5.80
CA THR A 121 -8.52 4.64 7.21
C THR A 121 -7.79 3.51 7.91
N VAL A 122 -7.83 3.52 9.24
CA VAL A 122 -7.37 2.40 10.08
C VAL A 122 -8.17 1.13 9.78
N ASP A 123 -9.46 1.24 9.53
CA ASP A 123 -10.33 0.11 9.20
C ASP A 123 -10.01 -0.52 7.84
N ASP A 124 -9.58 0.30 6.86
CA ASP A 124 -9.06 -0.20 5.59
C ASP A 124 -7.76 -1.01 5.79
N CYS A 125 -6.83 -0.53 6.62
CA CYS A 125 -5.60 -1.27 6.96
C CYS A 125 -5.89 -2.59 7.67
N LYS A 126 -6.84 -2.55 8.60
CA LYS A 126 -7.35 -3.75 9.27
C LYS A 126 -7.92 -4.75 8.28
N THR A 127 -8.74 -4.29 7.33
CA THR A 127 -9.33 -5.17 6.30
C THR A 127 -8.24 -5.82 5.45
N MET A 128 -7.19 -5.06 5.09
CA MET A 128 -6.01 -5.59 4.41
C MET A 128 -5.30 -6.68 5.24
N CYS A 129 -5.06 -6.44 6.53
CA CYS A 129 -4.42 -7.42 7.41
C CYS A 129 -5.28 -8.68 7.63
N LEU A 130 -6.60 -8.62 7.47
CA LEU A 130 -7.43 -9.83 7.50
C LEU A 130 -7.26 -10.71 6.27
N ASP A 131 -6.85 -10.14 5.13
CA ASP A 131 -6.68 -10.86 3.87
C ASP A 131 -5.24 -11.33 3.62
N VAL A 132 -4.25 -10.56 4.10
CA VAL A 132 -2.83 -10.93 4.00
C VAL A 132 -2.53 -12.11 4.93
N GLU A 133 -2.02 -13.19 4.32
CA GLU A 133 -1.62 -14.40 5.03
C GLU A 133 -0.60 -14.07 6.14
N GLU A 134 -0.78 -14.69 7.31
CA GLU A 134 0.06 -14.52 8.51
C GLU A 134 0.01 -13.14 9.18
N CYS A 135 -0.77 -12.18 8.65
CA CYS A 135 -0.87 -10.87 9.26
C CYS A 135 -1.56 -10.91 10.63
N THR A 136 -0.79 -10.52 11.64
CA THR A 136 -1.17 -10.54 13.07
C THR A 136 -1.11 -9.15 13.68
N PHE A 137 -0.41 -8.22 13.02
CA PHE A 137 -0.25 -6.86 13.47
C PHE A 137 -0.18 -5.90 12.29
N PHE A 138 -0.70 -4.70 12.49
CA PHE A 138 -0.53 -3.61 11.53
C PHE A 138 -0.16 -2.30 12.24
N ASN A 139 0.67 -1.51 11.57
CA ASN A 139 1.03 -0.15 11.96
C ASN A 139 0.55 0.83 10.90
N THR A 140 -0.30 1.77 11.32
CA THR A 140 -0.74 2.89 10.50
C THR A 140 0.00 4.15 10.89
N TYR A 141 0.40 4.96 9.91
CA TYR A 141 1.08 6.25 10.17
C TYR A 141 1.05 7.18 8.95
N HIS A 142 1.22 8.48 9.21
CA HIS A 142 1.54 9.45 8.17
C HIS A 142 3.06 9.50 7.97
N ASP A 143 3.50 9.18 6.75
CA ASP A 143 4.87 9.44 6.30
C ASP A 143 4.88 10.78 5.57
N VAL A 144 5.01 11.86 6.35
CA VAL A 144 4.88 13.25 5.90
C VAL A 144 6.06 13.61 5.01
N ASN A 145 5.78 14.25 3.87
CA ASN A 145 6.71 14.46 2.74
C ASN A 145 7.20 13.17 2.06
N GLY A 146 6.95 11.99 2.60
CA GLY A 146 7.30 10.72 1.96
C GLY A 146 6.34 10.33 0.83
N LYS A 147 6.50 9.11 0.32
CA LYS A 147 5.53 8.45 -0.59
C LYS A 147 5.15 9.28 -1.83
N ASN A 148 6.11 9.97 -2.43
CA ASN A 148 5.88 10.89 -3.55
C ASN A 148 4.79 11.95 -3.23
N GLY A 149 4.71 12.41 -1.97
CA GLY A 149 3.76 13.43 -1.52
C GLY A 149 2.35 12.91 -1.23
N SER A 150 2.13 11.60 -1.16
CA SER A 150 0.82 11.05 -0.84
C SER A 150 0.38 11.41 0.59
N PRO A 151 -0.80 12.02 0.79
CA PRO A 151 -1.33 12.31 2.12
C PRO A 151 -1.93 11.08 2.82
N GLN A 152 -2.02 9.94 2.12
CA GLN A 152 -2.67 8.73 2.59
C GLN A 152 -1.96 8.11 3.80
N LEU A 153 -2.69 7.35 4.62
CA LEU A 153 -2.09 6.56 5.69
C LEU A 153 -1.25 5.44 5.08
N THR A 154 -0.03 5.30 5.58
CA THR A 154 0.76 4.10 5.34
C THR A 154 0.20 2.97 6.19
N CYS A 155 -0.01 1.79 5.60
CA CYS A 155 -0.43 0.58 6.29
C CYS A 155 0.68 -0.47 6.17
N ALA A 156 1.48 -0.66 7.21
CA ALA A 156 2.55 -1.67 7.26
C ALA A 156 2.10 -2.90 8.05
N LEU A 157 2.28 -4.08 7.48
CA LEU A 157 1.76 -5.35 7.98
C LEU A 157 2.90 -6.27 8.46
N PHE A 158 2.67 -6.94 9.59
CA PHE A 158 3.65 -7.77 10.29
C PHE A 158 3.03 -9.07 10.79
N SER A 159 3.85 -10.11 10.92
CA SER A 159 3.40 -11.44 11.35
C SER A 159 3.40 -11.64 12.86
N LYS A 160 3.95 -10.71 13.65
CA LYS A 160 3.97 -10.71 15.11
C LYS A 160 3.46 -9.39 15.66
N CYS A 161 2.95 -9.44 16.90
CA CYS A 161 2.54 -8.23 17.58
C CYS A 161 3.73 -7.41 18.07
N HIS A 162 3.63 -6.10 17.88
CA HIS A 162 4.64 -5.12 18.28
C HIS A 162 4.08 -4.11 19.28
N THR A 163 5.01 -3.42 19.95
CA THR A 163 4.70 -2.32 20.88
C THR A 163 5.46 -1.07 20.45
N GLU A 164 5.24 0.03 21.16
CA GLU A 164 6.00 1.28 20.96
C GLU A 164 7.52 1.08 20.95
N ALA A 165 8.05 0.08 21.66
CA ALA A 165 9.49 -0.20 21.69
C ALA A 165 10.09 -0.52 20.31
N ASP A 166 9.28 -1.04 19.40
CA ASP A 166 9.69 -1.37 18.02
C ASP A 166 9.42 -0.21 17.04
N ALA A 167 8.75 0.86 17.51
CA ALA A 167 8.34 2.03 16.73
C ALA A 167 9.50 3.02 16.51
N ILE A 168 10.64 2.52 16.05
CA ILE A 168 11.91 3.27 15.99
C ILE A 168 12.16 3.97 14.65
N ASN A 169 11.37 3.70 13.61
CA ASN A 169 11.51 4.38 12.33
C ASN A 169 10.92 5.79 12.41
N LYS A 170 11.78 6.81 12.48
CA LYS A 170 11.38 8.23 12.54
C LYS A 170 11.29 8.90 11.15
N GLY A 171 11.53 8.16 10.07
CA GLY A 171 11.73 8.72 8.74
C GLY A 171 13.17 9.18 8.55
N GLY A 172 13.39 10.29 7.83
CA GLY A 172 14.71 10.86 7.57
C GLY A 172 15.25 10.59 6.16
N GLN A 173 14.46 9.96 5.29
CA GLN A 173 14.78 9.77 3.88
C GLN A 173 14.58 11.07 3.08
N SER A 174 15.58 11.42 2.27
CA SER A 174 15.49 12.53 1.32
C SER A 174 14.56 12.23 0.15
N GLN A 175 13.75 13.21 -0.21
CA GLN A 175 12.78 13.14 -1.30
C GLN A 175 13.32 13.84 -2.56
N PRO A 176 12.73 13.59 -3.75
CA PRO A 176 13.20 14.20 -5.00
C PRO A 176 13.20 15.73 -5.01
N ASP A 177 12.32 16.35 -4.21
CA ASP A 177 12.22 17.81 -4.05
C ASP A 177 13.19 18.38 -2.99
N GLY A 178 14.01 17.52 -2.38
CA GLY A 178 14.97 17.88 -1.33
C GLY A 178 14.37 17.96 0.07
N SER A 179 13.06 17.75 0.22
CA SER A 179 12.45 17.61 1.55
C SER A 179 12.92 16.33 2.24
N ILE A 180 12.83 16.33 3.57
CA ILE A 180 13.08 15.14 4.40
C ILE A 180 11.73 14.70 4.95
N ASN A 181 11.44 13.40 4.86
CA ASN A 181 10.23 12.84 5.43
C ASN A 181 10.36 12.59 6.94
N PHE A 182 9.22 12.51 7.60
CA PHE A 182 9.13 12.16 9.01
C PHE A 182 7.81 11.42 9.29
N ILE A 183 7.80 10.63 10.37
CA ILE A 183 6.62 9.88 10.77
C ILE A 183 5.77 10.69 11.76
N ALA A 184 4.46 10.67 11.54
CA ALA A 184 3.46 11.27 12.43
C ALA A 184 2.24 10.35 12.60
N ASP A 185 1.49 10.58 13.69
CA ASP A 185 0.23 9.92 14.02
C ASP A 185 0.30 8.39 13.92
N SER A 186 1.41 7.81 14.36
CA SER A 186 1.65 6.38 14.25
C SER A 186 0.89 5.63 15.34
N ALA A 187 0.20 4.56 14.93
CA ALA A 187 -0.55 3.68 15.81
C ALA A 187 -0.36 2.21 15.41
N GLY A 188 -0.34 1.33 16.41
CA GLY A 188 -0.14 -0.11 16.23
C GLY A 188 -1.31 -0.92 16.75
N TYR A 189 -1.68 -1.99 16.05
CA TYR A 189 -2.83 -2.83 16.38
C TYR A 189 -2.47 -4.30 16.26
N CYS A 190 -2.69 -5.05 17.33
CA CYS A 190 -2.42 -6.49 17.45
C CYS A 190 -3.74 -7.27 17.44
N LYS A 191 -3.79 -8.38 16.72
CA LYS A 191 -4.94 -9.29 16.70
C LYS A 191 -5.08 -9.98 18.07
N VAL A 192 -6.32 -10.09 18.56
CA VAL A 192 -6.65 -10.77 19.85
C VAL A 192 -7.37 -12.09 19.66
#